data_AF-A0A0B1S7C7-F1
#
_entry.id   AF-A0A0B1S7C7-F1
#
_cell.length_a   1.000
_cell.length_b   1.000
_cell.length_c   1.000
_cell.angle_alpha   90.00
_cell.angle_beta   90.00
_cell.angle_gamma   90.00
#
_symmetry.space_group_name_H-M   'P 1'
#
loop_
_entity.id
_entity.type
_entity.pdbx_description
1 polymer ?
#
loop_
_entity_poly.entity_id
_entity_poly.type
_entity_poly.pdbx_seq_one_letter_code
_entity_poly.pdbx_strand_id
1 'polypeptide(L)'
;LFSQDSDFASTEFVHETADVLTSYCVENSKDFPFLVILERLFDCMLILQHHDENYENVSKNYQWPKNMRTIINAFLKTRTELLTDEMRKMLFRLAKEVLEVLDMDWFAFDVGLLVLLVRLVVVQTRMCLDKPESIDSENLAVCLFILEAAIRCAEDSSFLDDSAATQVANSVQEAALYSIQYWVDAKEQNESLSEEVEVLIYRFTCCLLAIGGAQMLPESLLRKCCERMIQIFEKSIAEKNFTTARLLLPNLDALPQLRDT
;
A
#
# COMPACT_ATOMS: atom_id res chain seq x y z
N LEU A 1 4.54 -31.07 -20.21
CA LEU A 1 5.23 -30.49 -21.38
C LEU A 1 4.31 -29.68 -22.30
N PHE A 2 3.00 -29.54 -22.03
CA PHE A 2 2.07 -28.73 -22.85
C PHE A 2 1.35 -27.61 -22.06
N SER A 3 1.77 -27.26 -20.83
CA SER A 3 1.14 -26.17 -20.06
C SER A 3 1.94 -24.87 -20.02
N GLN A 4 3.27 -24.92 -20.23
CA GLN A 4 4.10 -23.70 -20.17
C GLN A 4 3.92 -22.80 -21.40
N ASP A 5 3.78 -23.37 -22.60
CA ASP A 5 3.65 -22.58 -23.83
C ASP A 5 2.28 -21.87 -23.95
N SER A 6 1.22 -22.42 -23.34
CA SER A 6 -0.10 -21.79 -23.31
C SER A 6 -0.18 -20.64 -22.30
N ASP A 7 0.46 -20.80 -21.14
CA ASP A 7 0.52 -19.75 -20.13
C ASP A 7 1.39 -18.59 -20.63
N PHE A 8 2.53 -18.87 -21.26
CA PHE A 8 3.43 -17.83 -21.79
C PHE A 8 2.75 -16.98 -22.88
N ALA A 9 2.02 -17.61 -23.81
CA ALA A 9 1.27 -16.91 -24.85
C ALA A 9 0.12 -16.07 -24.27
N SER A 10 -0.44 -16.47 -23.12
CA SER A 10 -1.48 -15.70 -22.44
C SER A 10 -0.91 -14.46 -21.74
N THR A 11 0.30 -14.56 -21.15
CA THR A 11 0.97 -13.45 -20.47
C THR A 11 1.47 -12.39 -21.47
N GLU A 12 2.06 -12.81 -22.59
CA GLU A 12 2.47 -11.90 -23.67
C GLU A 12 1.28 -11.07 -24.19
N PHE A 13 0.14 -11.71 -24.42
CA PHE A 13 -1.08 -11.02 -24.83
C PHE A 13 -1.57 -9.99 -23.78
N VAL A 14 -1.43 -10.28 -22.49
CA VAL A 14 -1.80 -9.35 -21.41
C VAL A 14 -0.86 -8.14 -21.40
N HIS A 15 0.44 -8.33 -21.59
CA HIS A 15 1.39 -7.22 -21.74
C HIS A 15 1.11 -6.35 -22.95
N GLU A 16 0.87 -6.96 -24.12
CA GLU A 16 0.51 -6.22 -25.33
C GLU A 16 -0.78 -5.42 -25.14
N THR A 17 -1.77 -6.01 -24.46
CA THR A 17 -3.02 -5.33 -24.11
C THR A 17 -2.75 -4.14 -23.19
N ALA A 18 -1.94 -4.31 -22.14
CA ALA A 18 -1.55 -3.22 -21.25
C ALA A 18 -0.79 -2.11 -21.99
N ASP A 19 0.09 -2.45 -22.93
CA ASP A 19 0.82 -1.50 -23.77
C ASP A 19 -0.14 -0.64 -24.61
N VAL A 20 -1.11 -1.27 -25.28
CA VAL A 20 -2.11 -0.58 -26.09
C VAL A 20 -2.97 0.36 -25.23
N LEU A 21 -3.50 -0.14 -24.11
CA LEU A 21 -4.37 0.63 -23.23
C LEU A 21 -3.64 1.80 -22.57
N THR A 22 -2.44 1.58 -22.04
CA THR A 22 -1.65 2.64 -21.41
C THR A 22 -1.19 3.68 -22.43
N SER A 23 -0.79 3.26 -23.63
CA SER A 23 -0.41 4.20 -24.71
C SER A 23 -1.58 5.08 -25.11
N TYR A 24 -2.77 4.49 -25.27
CA TYR A 24 -4.00 5.24 -25.55
C TYR A 24 -4.29 6.29 -24.47
N CYS A 25 -4.15 5.94 -23.18
CA CYS A 25 -4.33 6.88 -22.07
C CYS A 25 -3.34 8.05 -22.10
N VAL A 26 -2.07 7.78 -22.42
CA VAL A 26 -1.03 8.83 -22.51
C VAL A 26 -1.32 9.78 -23.68
N GLU A 27 -1.67 9.24 -24.84
CA GLU A 27 -1.98 10.03 -26.05
C GLU A 27 -3.24 10.88 -25.89
N ASN A 28 -4.25 10.39 -25.16
CA ASN A 28 -5.53 11.06 -24.95
C ASN A 28 -5.65 11.69 -23.56
N SER A 29 -4.51 12.09 -22.97
CA SER A 29 -4.42 12.64 -21.61
C SER A 29 -5.28 13.88 -21.33
N LYS A 30 -5.77 14.58 -22.36
CA LYS A 30 -6.69 15.73 -22.22
C LYS A 30 -8.09 15.33 -21.78
N ASP A 31 -8.51 14.12 -22.14
CA ASP A 31 -9.83 13.56 -21.84
C ASP A 31 -9.75 12.53 -20.69
N PHE A 32 -8.57 12.40 -20.08
CA PHE A 32 -8.28 11.51 -18.96
C PHE A 32 -8.86 12.10 -17.65
N PRO A 33 -9.37 11.26 -16.72
CA PRO A 33 -9.28 9.79 -16.65
C PRO A 33 -10.44 8.99 -17.26
N PHE A 34 -10.11 7.87 -17.93
CA PHE A 34 -11.08 6.90 -18.45
C PHE A 34 -11.26 5.73 -17.47
N LEU A 35 -12.28 5.78 -16.62
CA LEU A 35 -12.50 4.77 -15.57
C LEU A 35 -12.50 3.32 -16.11
N VAL A 36 -13.22 3.08 -17.21
CA VAL A 36 -13.29 1.75 -17.85
C VAL A 36 -11.92 1.25 -18.30
N ILE A 37 -11.03 2.14 -18.76
CA ILE A 37 -9.67 1.74 -19.16
C ILE A 37 -8.82 1.44 -17.92
N LEU A 38 -8.98 2.21 -16.85
CA LEU A 38 -8.29 1.94 -15.58
C LEU A 38 -8.71 0.58 -14.98
N GLU A 39 -9.99 0.23 -15.06
CA GLU A 39 -10.51 -1.09 -14.66
C GLU A 39 -9.88 -2.21 -15.48
N ARG A 40 -9.76 -2.04 -16.81
CA ARG A 40 -9.11 -3.03 -17.66
C ARG A 40 -7.61 -3.16 -17.41
N LEU A 41 -6.95 -2.05 -17.11
CA LEU A 41 -5.55 -2.07 -16.70
C LEU A 41 -5.38 -2.79 -15.35
N PHE A 42 -6.30 -2.58 -14.40
CA PHE A 42 -6.33 -3.30 -13.14
C PHE A 42 -6.49 -4.82 -13.36
N ASP A 43 -7.44 -5.23 -14.21
CA ASP A 43 -7.62 -6.64 -14.60
C ASP A 43 -6.32 -7.24 -15.17
N CYS A 44 -5.60 -6.48 -16.01
CA CYS A 44 -4.32 -6.92 -16.57
C CYS A 44 -3.27 -7.12 -15.47
N MET A 45 -3.13 -6.17 -14.54
CA MET A 45 -2.12 -6.27 -13.47
C MET A 45 -2.38 -7.45 -12.54
N LEU A 46 -3.64 -7.74 -12.22
CA LEU A 46 -4.00 -8.93 -11.42
C LEU A 46 -3.54 -10.24 -12.09
N ILE A 47 -3.65 -10.33 -13.42
CA ILE A 47 -3.17 -11.50 -14.15
C ILE A 47 -1.64 -11.57 -14.08
N LEU A 48 -0.95 -10.46 -14.36
CA LEU A 48 0.51 -10.41 -14.38
C LEU A 48 1.16 -10.67 -13.01
N GLN A 49 0.49 -10.33 -11.91
CA GLN A 49 0.98 -10.56 -10.55
C GLN A 49 1.32 -12.04 -10.29
N HIS A 50 0.64 -12.97 -10.94
CA HIS A 50 0.87 -14.40 -10.75
C HIS A 50 2.10 -14.94 -11.48
N HIS A 51 2.81 -14.12 -12.26
CA HIS A 51 3.89 -14.56 -13.13
C HIS A 51 5.31 -14.20 -12.63
N ASP A 52 5.46 -13.72 -11.38
CA ASP A 52 6.74 -13.39 -10.71
C ASP A 52 7.69 -12.60 -11.63
N GLU A 53 7.18 -11.47 -12.12
CA GLU A 53 7.84 -10.72 -13.17
C GLU A 53 8.93 -9.81 -12.64
N ASN A 54 10.06 -9.76 -13.34
CA ASN A 54 11.15 -8.84 -13.02
C ASN A 54 10.98 -7.53 -13.81
N TYR A 55 10.90 -6.40 -13.11
CA TYR A 55 10.78 -5.05 -13.70
C TYR A 55 11.80 -4.79 -14.83
N GLU A 56 13.05 -5.22 -14.69
CA GLU A 56 14.06 -5.04 -15.74
C GLU A 56 13.68 -5.76 -17.04
N ASN A 57 13.10 -6.96 -16.94
CA ASN A 57 12.70 -7.73 -18.10
C ASN A 57 11.46 -7.11 -18.76
N VAL A 58 10.47 -6.74 -17.95
CA VAL A 58 9.23 -6.13 -18.45
C VAL A 58 9.52 -4.80 -19.12
N SER A 59 10.28 -3.91 -18.47
CA SER A 59 10.58 -2.57 -18.98
C SER A 59 11.48 -2.55 -20.23
N LYS A 60 12.23 -3.63 -20.49
CA LYS A 60 12.99 -3.80 -21.73
C LYS A 60 12.10 -4.17 -22.92
N ASN A 61 11.02 -4.91 -22.67
CA ASN A 61 10.18 -5.48 -23.74
C ASN A 61 8.86 -4.73 -23.95
N TYR A 62 8.36 -4.02 -22.93
CA TYR A 62 7.03 -3.40 -22.93
C TYR A 62 7.07 -1.94 -22.46
N GLN A 63 6.12 -1.14 -22.92
CA GLN A 63 6.02 0.29 -22.59
C GLN A 63 5.09 0.60 -21.42
N TRP A 64 4.18 -0.32 -21.07
CA TRP A 64 3.17 -0.12 -20.05
C TRP A 64 3.76 0.27 -18.69
N PRO A 65 4.94 -0.21 -18.22
CA PRO A 65 5.47 0.24 -16.94
C PRO A 65 5.76 1.75 -16.93
N LYS A 66 6.33 2.26 -18.03
CA LYS A 66 6.65 3.67 -18.19
C LYS A 66 5.38 4.50 -18.36
N ASN A 67 4.45 4.05 -19.21
CA ASN A 67 3.20 4.75 -19.45
C ASN A 67 2.34 4.78 -18.18
N MET A 68 2.33 3.71 -17.39
CA MET A 68 1.64 3.66 -16.11
C MET A 68 2.19 4.69 -15.12
N ARG A 69 3.52 4.92 -15.10
CA ARG A 69 4.10 6.04 -14.31
C ARG A 69 3.53 7.37 -14.78
N THR A 70 3.49 7.60 -16.08
CA THR A 70 2.94 8.84 -16.66
C THR A 70 1.47 9.03 -16.28
N ILE A 71 0.66 7.98 -16.39
CA ILE A 71 -0.77 7.97 -16.05
C ILE A 71 -0.98 8.28 -14.57
N ILE A 72 -0.32 7.53 -13.68
CA ILE A 72 -0.46 7.71 -12.23
C ILE A 72 0.06 9.09 -11.80
N ASN A 73 1.21 9.54 -12.33
CA ASN A 73 1.75 10.87 -12.03
C ASN A 73 0.81 12.00 -12.46
N ALA A 74 0.22 11.90 -13.66
CA ALA A 74 -0.76 12.88 -14.14
C ALA A 74 -2.02 12.90 -13.26
N PHE A 75 -2.52 11.72 -12.88
CA PHE A 75 -3.68 11.60 -12.01
C PHE A 75 -3.42 12.21 -10.63
N LEU A 76 -2.33 11.84 -9.97
CA LEU A 76 -1.99 12.33 -8.62
C LEU A 76 -1.77 13.85 -8.58
N LYS A 77 -1.41 14.47 -9.72
CA LYS A 77 -1.28 15.93 -9.88
C LYS A 77 -2.58 16.62 -10.28
N THR A 78 -3.61 15.87 -10.66
CA THR A 78 -4.92 16.42 -11.03
C THR A 78 -5.63 16.94 -9.79
N ARG A 79 -6.31 18.09 -9.90
CA ARG A 79 -7.06 18.67 -8.79
C ARG A 79 -8.15 17.70 -8.34
N THR A 80 -8.27 17.50 -7.03
CA THR A 80 -9.22 16.56 -6.41
C THR A 80 -10.67 16.84 -6.79
N GLU A 81 -11.03 18.10 -7.03
CA GLU A 81 -12.37 18.53 -7.48
C GLU A 81 -12.76 17.98 -8.86
N LEU A 82 -11.78 17.60 -9.69
CA LEU A 82 -11.99 17.05 -11.02
C LEU A 82 -12.06 15.52 -11.04
N LEU A 83 -11.89 14.89 -9.87
CA LEU A 83 -11.82 13.44 -9.72
C LEU A 83 -12.96 12.95 -8.83
N THR A 84 -13.68 11.93 -9.29
CA THR A 84 -14.67 11.25 -8.44
C THR A 84 -13.96 10.40 -7.39
N ASP A 85 -14.66 10.07 -6.30
CA ASP A 85 -14.14 9.17 -5.27
C ASP A 85 -13.80 7.78 -5.83
N GLU A 86 -14.65 7.27 -6.72
CA GLU A 86 -14.45 6.00 -7.41
C GLU A 86 -13.16 5.99 -8.24
N MET A 87 -12.90 7.05 -9.00
CA MET A 87 -11.68 7.16 -9.81
C MET A 87 -10.43 7.22 -8.93
N ARG A 88 -10.50 7.94 -7.81
CA ARG A 88 -9.39 8.01 -6.83
C ARG A 88 -9.10 6.64 -6.22
N LYS A 89 -10.14 5.92 -5.79
CA LYS A 89 -10.03 4.56 -5.25
C LYS A 89 -9.44 3.59 -6.27
N MET A 90 -9.94 3.64 -7.50
CA MET A 90 -9.45 2.81 -8.61
C MET A 90 -7.97 3.07 -8.90
N LEU A 91 -7.52 4.34 -8.85
CA LEU A 91 -6.12 4.65 -9.05
C LEU A 91 -5.22 4.05 -7.97
N PHE A 92 -5.58 4.18 -6.68
CA PHE A 92 -4.77 3.59 -5.62
C PHE A 92 -4.74 2.06 -5.71
N ARG A 93 -5.86 1.43 -6.07
CA ARG A 93 -5.92 -0.01 -6.37
C ARG A 93 -4.96 -0.36 -7.50
N LEU A 94 -5.03 0.36 -8.63
CA LEU A 94 -4.13 0.16 -9.76
C LEU A 94 -2.66 0.36 -9.37
N ALA A 95 -2.34 1.40 -8.61
CA ALA A 95 -0.98 1.63 -8.12
C ALA A 95 -0.50 0.46 -7.26
N LYS A 96 -1.33 -0.05 -6.34
CA LYS A 96 -1.02 -1.25 -5.54
C LYS A 96 -0.74 -2.46 -6.44
N GLU A 97 -1.56 -2.73 -7.46
CA GLU A 97 -1.32 -3.89 -8.33
C GLU A 97 -0.05 -3.73 -9.16
N VAL A 98 0.25 -2.51 -9.64
CA VAL A 98 1.50 -2.23 -10.35
C VAL A 98 2.72 -2.50 -9.46
N LEU A 99 2.64 -2.17 -8.16
CA LEU A 99 3.69 -2.50 -7.19
C LEU A 99 3.79 -4.00 -6.92
N GLU A 100 2.69 -4.74 -6.92
CA GLU A 100 2.77 -6.20 -6.80
C GLU A 100 3.36 -6.87 -8.05
N VAL A 101 3.28 -6.24 -9.22
CA VAL A 101 3.90 -6.75 -10.46
C VAL A 101 5.36 -6.33 -10.61
N LEU A 102 5.71 -5.08 -10.28
CA LEU A 102 7.01 -4.47 -10.62
C LEU A 102 7.89 -4.11 -9.42
N ASP A 103 7.37 -4.26 -8.19
CA ASP A 103 8.00 -3.82 -6.94
C ASP A 103 8.34 -2.31 -6.94
N MET A 104 9.07 -1.87 -5.91
CA MET A 104 9.42 -0.48 -5.66
C MET A 104 10.49 0.05 -6.62
N ASP A 105 11.25 -0.82 -7.30
CA ASP A 105 12.22 -0.45 -8.34
C ASP A 105 11.57 0.30 -9.51
N TRP A 106 10.27 0.11 -9.70
CA TRP A 106 9.48 0.90 -10.62
C TRP A 106 9.60 2.41 -10.39
N PHE A 107 9.86 2.87 -9.16
CA PHE A 107 10.06 4.29 -8.85
C PHE A 107 11.48 4.82 -9.07
N ALA A 108 12.46 3.97 -9.37
CA ALA A 108 13.86 4.40 -9.51
C ALA A 108 14.04 5.52 -10.57
N PHE A 109 13.16 5.58 -11.57
CA PHE A 109 13.17 6.60 -12.63
C PHE A 109 12.36 7.86 -12.31
N ASP A 110 11.55 7.85 -11.24
CA ASP A 110 10.74 8.99 -10.78
C ASP A 110 10.48 8.90 -9.27
N VAL A 111 11.50 9.20 -8.47
CA VAL A 111 11.40 9.23 -6.99
C VAL A 111 10.38 10.27 -6.52
N GLY A 112 10.20 11.35 -7.28
CA GLY A 112 9.20 12.38 -6.98
C GLY A 112 7.77 11.81 -7.01
N LEU A 113 7.49 10.86 -7.91
CA LEU A 113 6.23 10.15 -7.96
C LEU A 113 5.99 9.31 -6.70
N LEU A 114 7.01 8.58 -6.20
CA LEU A 114 6.89 7.82 -4.96
C LEU A 114 6.53 8.73 -3.78
N VAL A 115 7.26 9.82 -3.61
CA VAL A 115 7.01 10.80 -2.53
C VAL A 115 5.59 11.37 -2.62
N LEU A 116 5.13 11.67 -3.84
CA LEU A 116 3.76 12.16 -4.07
C LEU A 116 2.71 11.10 -3.74
N LEU A 117 2.91 9.86 -4.21
CA LEU A 117 1.99 8.75 -3.95
C LEU A 117 1.84 8.52 -2.45
N VAL A 118 2.95 8.36 -1.72
CA VAL A 118 2.93 8.12 -0.27
C VAL A 118 2.18 9.23 0.45
N ARG A 119 2.46 10.51 0.15
CA ARG A 119 1.75 11.65 0.76
C ARG A 119 0.24 11.60 0.52
N LEU A 120 -0.19 11.26 -0.69
CA LEU A 120 -1.61 11.18 -1.02
C LEU A 120 -2.27 9.95 -0.39
N VAL A 121 -1.55 8.84 -0.25
CA VAL A 121 -2.02 7.66 0.50
C VAL A 121 -2.18 7.97 1.98
N VAL A 122 -1.33 8.81 2.60
CA VAL A 122 -1.55 9.28 3.98
C VAL A 122 -2.90 9.99 4.10
N VAL A 123 -3.21 10.90 3.17
CA VAL A 123 -4.50 11.61 3.14
C VAL A 123 -5.65 10.62 2.96
N GLN A 124 -5.53 9.68 2.01
CA GLN A 124 -6.55 8.67 1.76
C GLN A 124 -6.77 7.75 2.98
N THR A 125 -5.70 7.38 3.70
CA THR A 125 -5.77 6.59 4.93
C THR A 125 -6.60 7.31 5.99
N ARG A 126 -6.37 8.62 6.19
CA ARG A 126 -7.17 9.44 7.10
C ARG A 126 -8.64 9.50 6.69
N MET A 127 -8.92 9.61 5.39
CA MET A 127 -10.29 9.59 4.88
C MET A 127 -10.97 8.24 5.10
N CYS A 128 -10.27 7.12 4.90
CA CYS A 128 -10.78 5.78 5.16
C CYS A 128 -11.12 5.56 6.65
N LEU A 129 -10.33 6.17 7.54
CA LEU A 129 -10.49 6.09 9.00
C LEU A 129 -11.28 7.28 9.58
N ASP A 130 -12.09 8.00 8.80
CA ASP A 130 -12.85 9.15 9.33
C ASP A 130 -14.01 8.71 10.24
N LYS A 131 -14.69 7.61 9.91
CA LYS A 131 -15.90 7.15 10.62
C LYS A 131 -15.90 5.64 10.82
N PRO A 132 -15.99 5.14 12.06
CA PRO A 132 -15.85 3.70 12.37
C PRO A 132 -16.84 2.81 11.62
N GLU A 133 -18.10 3.25 11.52
CA GLU A 133 -19.20 2.43 10.97
C GLU A 133 -19.21 2.35 9.44
N SER A 134 -18.41 3.18 8.76
CA SER A 134 -18.36 3.24 7.30
C SER A 134 -16.95 3.03 6.74
N ILE A 135 -16.06 2.40 7.52
CA ILE A 135 -14.71 2.11 7.05
C ILE A 135 -14.78 1.11 5.90
N ASP A 136 -14.25 1.53 4.76
CA ASP A 136 -14.04 0.70 3.59
C ASP A 136 -12.72 -0.05 3.75
N SER A 137 -12.80 -1.29 4.26
CA SER A 137 -11.64 -2.10 4.62
C SER A 137 -10.77 -2.44 3.40
N GLU A 138 -11.36 -2.65 2.23
CA GLU A 138 -10.62 -2.90 0.99
C GLU A 138 -9.74 -1.69 0.62
N ASN A 139 -10.30 -0.48 0.66
CA ASN A 139 -9.52 0.72 0.33
C ASN A 139 -8.50 1.06 1.41
N LEU A 140 -8.79 0.78 2.68
CA LEU A 140 -7.79 0.87 3.75
C LEU A 140 -6.64 -0.12 3.52
N ALA A 141 -6.95 -1.37 3.15
CA ALA A 141 -5.94 -2.39 2.88
C ALA A 141 -4.99 -1.97 1.74
N VAL A 142 -5.53 -1.39 0.67
CA VAL A 142 -4.74 -0.82 -0.44
C VAL A 142 -3.81 0.29 0.06
N CYS A 143 -4.32 1.20 0.90
CA CYS A 143 -3.52 2.30 1.43
C CYS A 143 -2.38 1.79 2.32
N LEU A 144 -2.69 0.91 3.27
CA LEU A 144 -1.70 0.35 4.19
C LEU A 144 -0.68 -0.52 3.45
N PHE A 145 -1.08 -1.25 2.41
CA PHE A 145 -0.14 -1.99 1.55
C PHE A 145 0.91 -1.06 0.92
N ILE A 146 0.47 0.06 0.33
CA ILE A 146 1.40 1.01 -0.30
C ILE A 146 2.34 1.63 0.76
N LEU A 147 1.83 1.90 1.96
CA LEU A 147 2.66 2.41 3.07
C LEU A 147 3.65 1.36 3.58
N GLU A 148 3.27 0.07 3.67
CA GLU A 148 4.17 -1.04 4.00
C GLU A 148 5.27 -1.20 2.95
N ALA A 149 4.94 -1.10 1.67
CA ALA A 149 5.93 -1.12 0.59
C ALA A 149 6.88 0.08 0.67
N ALA A 150 6.36 1.27 1.00
CA ALA A 150 7.15 2.48 1.20
C ALA A 150 8.12 2.39 2.41
N ILE A 151 7.70 1.75 3.51
CA ILE A 151 8.57 1.44 4.67
C ILE A 151 9.80 0.67 4.21
N ARG A 152 9.59 -0.45 3.50
CA ARG A 152 10.69 -1.31 3.04
C ARG A 152 11.57 -0.58 2.04
N CYS A 153 10.97 0.18 1.12
CA CYS A 153 11.72 0.97 0.15
C CYS A 153 12.62 2.01 0.82
N ALA A 154 12.13 2.72 1.84
CA ALA A 154 12.93 3.72 2.56
C ALA A 154 14.12 3.11 3.31
N GLU A 155 14.01 1.85 3.74
CA GLU A 155 15.07 1.13 4.45
C GLU A 155 16.08 0.45 3.50
N ASP A 156 15.58 -0.21 2.46
CA ASP A 156 16.37 -1.17 1.67
C ASP A 156 16.80 -0.66 0.29
N SER A 157 16.18 0.39 -0.24
CA SER A 157 16.41 0.78 -1.64
C SER A 157 17.67 1.62 -1.83
N SER A 158 18.44 1.32 -2.88
CA SER A 158 19.65 2.08 -3.22
C SER A 158 19.38 3.31 -4.08
N PHE A 159 18.16 3.48 -4.61
CA PHE A 159 17.82 4.58 -5.51
C PHE A 159 17.27 5.82 -4.78
N LEU A 160 16.93 5.70 -3.49
CA LEU A 160 16.51 6.83 -2.67
C LEU A 160 17.71 7.55 -2.11
N ASP A 161 17.74 8.88 -2.30
CA ASP A 161 18.63 9.73 -1.52
C ASP A 161 18.06 9.99 -0.12
N ASP A 162 18.91 10.45 0.80
CA ASP A 162 18.53 10.73 2.20
C ASP A 162 17.33 11.69 2.31
N SER A 163 17.20 12.64 1.36
CA SER A 163 16.14 13.63 1.36
C SER A 163 14.78 13.00 1.04
N ALA A 164 14.73 12.15 0.01
CA ALA A 164 13.54 11.44 -0.39
C ALA A 164 13.16 10.36 0.63
N ALA A 165 14.14 9.60 1.13
CA ALA A 165 13.95 8.60 2.19
C ALA A 165 13.35 9.25 3.45
N THR A 166 13.90 10.40 3.88
CA THR A 166 13.35 11.16 5.02
C THR A 166 11.92 11.64 4.77
N GLN A 167 11.60 12.11 3.55
CA GLN A 167 10.24 12.55 3.21
C GLN A 167 9.24 11.38 3.23
N VAL A 168 9.64 10.21 2.74
CA VAL A 168 8.83 8.98 2.81
C VAL A 168 8.63 8.56 4.26
N ALA A 169 9.71 8.47 5.04
CA ALA A 169 9.67 8.10 6.46
C ALA A 169 8.75 9.01 7.28
N ASN A 170 8.85 10.34 7.10
CA ASN A 170 7.96 11.29 7.77
C ASN A 170 6.48 11.08 7.39
N SER A 171 6.21 10.81 6.11
CA SER A 171 4.83 10.58 5.64
C SER A 171 4.26 9.27 6.20
N VAL A 172 5.07 8.21 6.23
CA VAL A 172 4.72 6.93 6.86
C VAL A 172 4.46 7.11 8.36
N GLN A 173 5.33 7.84 9.06
CA GLN A 173 5.16 8.15 10.47
C GLN A 173 3.82 8.88 10.72
N GLU A 174 3.47 9.84 9.87
CA GLU A 174 2.18 10.53 9.97
C GLU A 174 0.98 9.59 9.81
N ALA A 175 1.02 8.65 8.87
CA ALA A 175 -0.04 7.66 8.70
C ALA A 175 -0.10 6.68 9.87
N ALA A 176 1.06 6.22 10.37
CA ALA A 176 1.14 5.34 11.52
C ALA A 176 0.58 6.00 12.79
N LEU A 177 1.02 7.22 13.10
CA LEU A 177 0.52 7.98 14.23
C LEU A 177 -1.00 8.10 14.17
N TYR A 178 -1.54 8.50 13.02
CA TYR A 178 -2.98 8.66 12.87
C TYR A 178 -3.72 7.32 13.01
N SER A 179 -3.27 6.26 12.33
CA SER A 179 -3.95 4.96 12.32
C SER A 179 -3.93 4.30 13.70
N ILE A 180 -2.81 4.38 14.42
CA ILE A 180 -2.67 3.82 15.77
C ILE A 180 -3.47 4.64 16.78
N GLN A 181 -3.43 5.99 16.68
CA GLN A 181 -4.23 6.86 17.54
C GLN A 181 -5.72 6.57 17.35
N TYR A 182 -6.18 6.47 16.09
CA TYR A 182 -7.56 6.13 15.78
C TYR A 182 -7.97 4.78 16.38
N TRP A 183 -7.13 3.75 16.24
CA TRP A 183 -7.40 2.43 16.79
C TRP A 183 -7.54 2.42 18.32
N VAL A 184 -6.68 3.18 19.00
CA VAL A 184 -6.72 3.38 20.45
C VAL A 184 -7.97 4.15 20.85
N ASP A 185 -8.25 5.29 20.20
CA ASP A 185 -9.37 6.17 20.53
C ASP A 185 -10.71 5.46 20.35
N ALA A 186 -10.88 4.67 19.28
CA ALA A 186 -12.07 3.86 19.07
C ALA A 186 -12.35 2.93 20.27
N LYS A 187 -11.29 2.39 20.91
CA LYS A 187 -11.49 1.57 22.13
C LYS A 187 -11.97 2.40 23.30
N GLU A 188 -11.31 3.52 23.54
CA GLU A 188 -11.57 4.38 24.70
C GLU A 188 -12.98 4.97 24.64
N GLN A 189 -13.48 5.17 23.42
CA GLN A 189 -14.83 5.65 23.15
C GLN A 189 -15.88 4.52 23.07
N ASN A 190 -15.47 3.25 23.27
CA ASN A 190 -16.30 2.05 23.08
C ASN A 190 -16.94 1.93 21.68
N GLU A 191 -16.25 2.45 20.67
CA GLU A 191 -16.61 2.25 19.27
C GLU A 191 -16.14 0.86 18.81
N SER A 192 -17.00 0.16 18.07
CA SER A 192 -16.68 -1.17 17.53
C SER A 192 -16.07 -1.02 16.15
N LEU A 193 -14.78 -1.31 16.01
CA LEU A 193 -14.15 -1.51 14.71
C LEU A 193 -14.40 -2.95 14.23
N SER A 194 -14.47 -3.14 12.92
CA SER A 194 -14.49 -4.49 12.36
C SER A 194 -13.14 -5.15 12.58
N GLU A 195 -13.16 -6.47 12.79
CA GLU A 195 -11.94 -7.26 12.99
C GLU A 195 -10.94 -7.09 11.83
N GLU A 196 -11.44 -7.01 10.60
CA GLU A 196 -10.61 -6.81 9.42
C GLU A 196 -9.80 -5.51 9.51
N VAL A 197 -10.43 -4.41 9.94
CA VAL A 197 -9.77 -3.11 10.11
C VAL A 197 -8.73 -3.17 11.22
N GLU A 198 -9.04 -3.83 12.34
CA GLU A 198 -8.08 -3.98 13.44
C GLU A 198 -6.85 -4.80 13.02
N VAL A 199 -7.04 -5.87 12.25
CA VAL A 199 -5.95 -6.69 11.70
C VAL A 199 -5.10 -5.89 10.71
N LEU A 200 -5.71 -5.07 9.86
CA LEU A 200 -5.01 -4.19 8.92
C LEU A 200 -4.08 -3.21 9.66
N ILE A 201 -4.60 -2.51 10.69
CA ILE A 201 -3.79 -1.57 11.48
C ILE A 201 -2.70 -2.31 12.28
N TYR A 202 -3.00 -3.49 12.82
CA TYR A 202 -2.01 -4.33 13.50
C TYR A 202 -0.85 -4.74 12.58
N ARG A 203 -1.14 -5.19 11.35
CA ARG A 203 -0.13 -5.59 10.36
C ARG A 203 0.79 -4.42 10.01
N PHE A 204 0.19 -3.27 9.70
CA PHE A 204 0.94 -2.05 9.40
C PHE A 204 1.82 -1.61 10.58
N THR A 205 1.30 -1.67 11.80
CA THR A 205 2.05 -1.36 13.02
C THR A 205 3.23 -2.32 13.21
N CYS A 206 3.04 -3.64 13.01
CA CYS A 206 4.13 -4.61 13.07
C CYS A 206 5.21 -4.33 12.01
N CYS A 207 4.82 -3.92 10.81
CA CYS A 207 5.77 -3.57 9.74
C CYS A 207 6.62 -2.35 10.13
N LEU A 208 6.01 -1.34 10.75
CA LEU A 208 6.72 -0.16 11.26
C LEU A 208 7.68 -0.51 12.39
N LEU A 209 7.26 -1.35 13.33
CA LEU A 209 8.11 -1.77 14.46
C LEU A 209 9.34 -2.56 13.99
N ALA A 210 9.20 -3.37 12.93
CA ALA A 210 10.27 -4.21 12.40
C ALA A 210 11.48 -3.41 11.90
N ILE A 211 11.28 -2.14 11.51
CA ILE A 211 12.34 -1.22 11.09
C ILE A 211 12.74 -0.21 12.19
N GLY A 212 12.40 -0.49 13.46
CA GLY A 212 12.72 0.39 14.58
C GLY A 212 11.80 1.60 14.75
N GLY A 213 10.66 1.64 14.05
CA GLY A 213 9.72 2.76 14.08
C GLY A 213 9.01 2.98 15.43
N ALA A 214 9.27 2.16 16.45
CA ALA A 214 8.83 2.41 17.82
C ALA A 214 9.26 3.79 18.33
N GLN A 215 10.46 4.25 17.93
CA GLN A 215 11.01 5.55 18.31
C GLN A 215 10.26 6.74 17.66
N MET A 216 9.48 6.45 16.62
CA MET A 216 8.69 7.45 15.89
C MET A 216 7.31 7.67 16.53
N LEU A 217 6.93 6.89 17.54
CA LEU A 217 5.63 6.96 18.20
C LEU A 217 5.76 7.52 19.63
N PRO A 218 4.77 8.30 20.11
CA PRO A 218 4.71 8.69 21.51
C PRO A 218 4.62 7.47 22.42
N GLU A 219 5.42 7.41 23.49
CA GLU A 219 5.46 6.27 24.41
C GLU A 219 4.07 5.96 25.01
N SER A 220 3.30 7.00 25.32
CA SER A 220 1.93 6.86 25.84
C SER A 220 1.00 6.17 24.85
N LEU A 221 1.14 6.48 23.55
CA LEU A 221 0.36 5.85 22.48
C LEU A 221 0.81 4.41 22.27
N LEU A 222 2.11 4.18 22.22
CA LEU A 222 2.68 2.86 22.05
C LEU A 222 2.21 1.91 23.16
N ARG A 223 2.21 2.34 24.42
CA ARG A 223 1.73 1.54 25.56
C ARG A 223 0.27 1.11 25.40
N LYS A 224 -0.62 2.03 25.02
CA LYS A 224 -2.04 1.73 24.77
C LYS A 224 -2.23 0.80 23.57
N CYS A 225 -1.43 1.00 22.51
CA CYS A 225 -1.45 0.15 21.33
C CYS A 225 -1.00 -1.29 21.64
N CYS A 226 0.00 -1.48 22.50
CA CYS A 226 0.55 -2.79 22.84
C CYS A 226 -0.50 -3.76 23.40
N GLU A 227 -1.38 -3.29 24.28
CA GLU A 227 -2.46 -4.12 24.82
C GLU A 227 -3.35 -4.69 23.70
N ARG A 228 -3.68 -3.85 22.71
CA ARG A 228 -4.48 -4.28 21.54
C ARG A 228 -3.70 -5.21 20.62
N MET A 229 -2.41 -4.94 20.40
CA MET A 229 -1.57 -5.81 19.58
C MET A 229 -1.47 -7.22 20.16
N ILE A 230 -1.33 -7.35 21.48
CA ILE A 230 -1.30 -8.64 22.17
C ILE A 230 -2.66 -9.35 22.07
N GLN A 231 -3.78 -8.62 22.20
CA GLN A 231 -5.10 -9.21 22.02
C GLN A 231 -5.29 -9.82 20.61
N ILE A 232 -4.86 -9.11 19.56
CA ILE A 232 -4.90 -9.64 18.18
C ILE A 232 -3.95 -10.83 18.03
N PHE A 233 -2.76 -10.76 18.62
CA PHE A 233 -1.80 -11.86 18.60
C PHE A 233 -2.38 -13.13 19.24
N GLU A 234 -2.93 -13.04 20.44
CA GLU A 234 -3.54 -14.15 21.17
C GLU A 234 -4.75 -14.72 20.43
N LYS A 235 -5.63 -13.85 19.92
CA LYS A 235 -6.78 -14.24 19.09
C LYS A 235 -6.32 -14.97 17.83
N SER A 236 -5.32 -14.44 17.14
CA SER A 236 -4.75 -15.05 15.93
C SER A 236 -4.18 -16.45 16.20
N ILE A 237 -3.55 -16.67 17.36
CA ILE A 237 -3.09 -18.00 17.78
C ILE A 237 -4.28 -18.94 18.02
N ALA A 238 -5.29 -18.48 18.76
CA ALA A 238 -6.47 -19.28 19.06
C ALA A 238 -7.20 -19.73 17.79
N GLU A 239 -7.23 -18.87 16.77
CA GLU A 239 -7.86 -19.11 15.47
C GLU A 239 -6.94 -19.82 14.47
N LYS A 240 -5.70 -20.17 14.86
CA LYS A 240 -4.67 -20.78 14.02
C LYS A 240 -4.22 -19.92 12.83
N ASN A 241 -4.43 -18.60 12.89
CA ASN A 241 -3.88 -17.63 11.96
C ASN A 241 -2.42 -17.29 12.32
N PHE A 242 -1.53 -18.25 12.13
CA PHE A 242 -0.12 -18.09 12.48
C PHE A 242 0.61 -17.04 11.62
N THR A 243 0.11 -16.73 10.42
CA THR A 243 0.68 -15.69 9.56
C THR A 243 0.56 -14.32 10.22
N THR A 244 -0.64 -13.96 10.71
CA THR A 244 -0.86 -12.71 11.45
C THR A 244 -0.15 -12.71 12.79
N ALA A 245 -0.23 -13.81 13.55
CA ALA A 245 0.40 -13.89 14.86
C ALA A 245 1.94 -13.70 14.79
N ARG A 246 2.59 -14.28 13.78
CA ARG A 246 4.06 -14.20 13.65
C ARG A 246 4.60 -12.78 13.45
N LEU A 247 3.78 -11.84 13.00
CA LEU A 247 4.23 -10.46 12.74
C LEU A 247 4.68 -9.71 13.99
N LEU A 248 4.12 -10.04 15.17
CA LEU A 248 4.51 -9.38 16.42
C LEU A 248 5.77 -9.98 17.05
N LEU A 249 6.09 -11.25 16.77
CA LEU A 249 7.17 -11.98 17.44
C LEU A 249 8.54 -11.29 17.33
N PRO A 250 8.98 -10.78 16.17
CA PRO A 250 10.27 -10.09 16.05
C PRO A 250 10.30 -8.75 16.82
N ASN A 251 9.14 -8.22 17.19
CA ASN A 251 8.95 -6.87 17.69
C ASN A 251 8.66 -6.82 19.20
N LEU A 252 8.65 -7.96 19.89
CA LEU A 252 8.31 -8.03 21.32
C LEU A 252 9.24 -7.17 22.18
N ASP A 253 10.53 -7.12 21.85
CA ASP A 253 11.51 -6.30 22.56
C ASP A 253 11.31 -4.79 22.35
N ALA A 254 10.60 -4.40 21.29
CA ALA A 254 10.27 -3.01 20.98
C ALA A 254 9.01 -2.52 21.70
N LEU A 255 8.21 -3.42 22.28
CA LEU A 255 7.03 -3.05 23.06
C LEU A 255 7.46 -2.59 24.47
N PRO A 256 6.85 -1.52 25.02
CA PRO A 256 7.05 -1.17 26.43
C PRO A 256 6.70 -2.38 27.28
N GLN A 257 7.53 -2.69 28.29
CA GLN A 257 7.21 -3.73 29.26
C GLN A 257 5.83 -3.44 29.85
N LEU A 258 4.87 -4.33 29.58
CA LEU A 258 3.60 -4.35 30.29
C LEU A 258 3.94 -4.68 31.74
N ARG A 259 4.03 -3.65 32.58
CA ARG A 259 4.14 -3.85 34.01
C ARG A 259 2.80 -4.39 34.46
N ASP A 260 2.82 -5.55 35.11
CA ASP A 260 1.68 -6.15 35.79
C ASP A 260 0.98 -5.08 36.64
N THR A 261 -0.20 -4.64 36.21
CA THR A 261 -1.19 -3.98 37.07
C THR A 261 -2.14 -5.01 37.64
#